data_AF-A0A9J6FC64-F1
#
_entry.id   AF-A0A9J6FC64-F1
#
_cell.length_a   1.000
_cell.length_b   1.000
_cell.length_c   1.000
_cell.angle_alpha   90.00
_cell.angle_beta   90.00
_cell.angle_gamma   90.00
#
_symmetry.space_group_name_H-M   'P 1'
#
loop_
_entity.id
_entity.type
_entity.pdbx_description
1 polymer ?
#
loop_
_entity_poly.entity_id
_entity_poly.type
_entity_poly.pdbx_seq_one_letter_code
_entity_poly.pdbx_strand_id
1 'polypeptide(L)'
;MVLPNVVFYAKASEALSSTFDLRTDIALDKVKARAKKLCAKLNLDALAKKAEKSSGCALKMFFSAKTHKVARPLRVIISGRGTWQKTVVTFLLERLNFWKLMTPLWFVVLLM
;
A
#
# COMPACT_ATOMS: atom_id res chain seq x y z
N MET A 1 -17.37 15.38 -12.43
CA MET A 1 -18.27 14.28 -12.84
C MET A 1 -18.31 13.27 -11.70
N VAL A 2 -19.46 13.09 -11.08
CA VAL A 2 -19.68 12.08 -10.02
C VAL A 2 -20.31 10.86 -10.68
N LEU A 3 -19.72 9.67 -10.50
CA LEU A 3 -20.27 8.43 -11.04
C LEU A 3 -21.42 7.93 -10.14
N PRO A 4 -22.51 7.41 -10.71
CA PRO A 4 -23.51 6.69 -9.92
C PRO A 4 -22.86 5.51 -9.18
N ASN A 5 -23.27 5.26 -7.94
CA ASN A 5 -22.65 4.27 -7.06
C ASN A 5 -22.50 2.88 -7.72
N VAL A 6 -23.54 2.39 -8.39
CA VAL A 6 -23.52 1.08 -9.07
C VAL A 6 -22.41 0.99 -10.12
N VAL A 7 -22.28 2.03 -10.95
CA VAL A 7 -21.25 2.09 -12.01
C VAL A 7 -19.86 2.27 -11.41
N PHE A 8 -19.75 3.02 -10.31
CA PHE A 8 -18.50 3.18 -9.59
C PHE A 8 -17.99 1.85 -9.03
N TYR A 9 -18.83 1.08 -8.32
CA TYR A 9 -18.41 -0.20 -7.73
C TYR A 9 -17.99 -1.22 -8.79
N ALA A 10 -18.71 -1.31 -9.91
CA ALA A 10 -18.33 -2.20 -11.01
C ALA A 10 -16.95 -1.85 -11.58
N LYS A 11 -16.71 -0.57 -11.90
CA LYS A 11 -15.41 -0.10 -12.40
C LYS A 11 -14.29 -0.20 -11.37
N ALA A 12 -14.61 -0.03 -10.08
CA ALA A 12 -13.65 -0.18 -8.99
C ALA A 12 -13.24 -1.64 -8.84
N SER A 13 -14.19 -2.56 -8.91
CA SER A 13 -13.92 -4.01 -8.89
C SER A 13 -13.05 -4.43 -10.07
N GLU A 14 -13.36 -3.98 -11.29
CA GLU A 14 -12.56 -4.27 -12.48
C GLU A 14 -11.12 -3.72 -12.36
N ALA A 15 -10.97 -2.51 -11.85
CA ALA A 15 -9.66 -1.91 -11.61
C ALA A 15 -8.86 -2.66 -10.52
N LEU A 16 -9.55 -3.16 -9.48
CA LEU A 16 -8.93 -3.99 -8.45
C LEU A 16 -8.50 -5.34 -9.00
N SER A 17 -9.38 -6.10 -9.66
CA SER A 17 -9.08 -7.44 -10.17
C SER A 17 -8.03 -7.46 -11.28
N SER A 18 -7.89 -6.36 -12.03
CA SER A 18 -6.85 -6.23 -13.05
C SER A 18 -5.48 -5.87 -12.49
N THR A 19 -5.42 -5.38 -11.25
CA THR A 19 -4.16 -4.94 -10.62
C THR A 19 -3.75 -5.86 -9.49
N PHE A 20 -4.67 -6.34 -8.64
CA PHE A 20 -4.35 -7.06 -7.42
C PHE A 20 -5.01 -8.43 -7.37
N ASP A 21 -4.28 -9.39 -6.82
CA ASP A 21 -4.84 -10.68 -6.43
C ASP A 21 -5.53 -10.58 -5.07
N LEU A 22 -6.77 -11.08 -5.00
CA LEU A 22 -7.51 -11.13 -3.76
C LEU A 22 -6.93 -12.22 -2.85
N ARG A 23 -6.53 -11.83 -1.63
CA ARG A 23 -6.03 -12.75 -0.60
C ARG A 23 -6.89 -12.64 0.66
N THR A 24 -7.67 -13.67 0.92
CA THR A 24 -8.53 -13.78 2.12
C THR A 24 -7.87 -14.61 3.23
N ASP A 25 -6.77 -15.29 2.92
CA ASP A 25 -5.99 -16.14 3.83
C ASP A 25 -5.09 -15.34 4.79
N ILE A 26 -4.91 -14.04 4.54
CA ILE A 26 -3.93 -13.22 5.25
C ILE A 26 -4.62 -12.32 6.29
N ALA A 27 -4.35 -12.60 7.57
CA ALA A 27 -4.73 -11.70 8.66
C ALA A 27 -3.67 -10.60 8.86
N LEU A 28 -3.98 -9.37 8.47
CA LEU A 28 -3.05 -8.23 8.50
C LEU A 28 -2.45 -7.94 9.89
N ASP A 29 -3.24 -8.14 10.95
CA ASP A 29 -2.75 -7.95 12.33
C ASP A 29 -1.67 -8.97 12.69
N LYS A 30 -1.81 -10.22 12.23
CA LYS A 30 -0.79 -11.26 12.41
C LYS A 30 0.49 -10.89 11.64
N VAL A 31 0.35 -10.33 10.43
CA VAL A 31 1.50 -9.86 9.65
C VAL A 31 2.20 -8.70 10.36
N LYS A 32 1.47 -7.71 10.87
CA LYS A 32 2.03 -6.60 11.66
C LYS A 32 2.77 -7.12 12.91
N ALA A 33 2.17 -8.08 13.62
CA ALA A 33 2.80 -8.68 14.80
C ALA A 33 4.10 -9.42 14.44
N ARG A 34 4.13 -10.18 13.33
CA ARG A 34 5.34 -10.84 12.83
C ARG A 34 6.42 -9.83 12.46
N ALA A 35 6.05 -8.75 11.77
CA ALA A 35 6.99 -7.68 11.42
C ALA A 35 7.62 -7.02 12.66
N LYS A 36 6.81 -6.74 13.70
CA LYS A 36 7.32 -6.22 14.98
C LYS A 36 8.30 -7.19 15.64
N LYS A 37 7.95 -8.48 15.73
CA LYS A 37 8.82 -9.52 16.30
C LYS A 37 10.15 -9.61 15.55
N LEU A 38 10.11 -9.53 14.22
CA LEU A 38 11.32 -9.51 13.41
C LEU A 38 12.17 -8.27 13.69
N CYS A 39 11.56 -7.08 13.77
CA CYS A 39 12.28 -5.85 14.12
C CYS A 39 12.96 -5.97 15.49
N ALA A 40 12.26 -6.49 16.50
CA ALA A 40 12.83 -6.72 17.83
C ALA A 40 14.00 -7.71 17.79
N LYS A 41 13.87 -8.83 17.06
CA LYS A 41 14.95 -9.82 16.88
C LYS A 41 16.21 -9.22 16.24
N LEU A 42 16.05 -8.20 15.41
CA LEU A 42 17.14 -7.50 14.73
C LEU A 42 17.63 -6.26 15.50
N ASN A 43 17.21 -6.06 16.76
CA ASN A 43 17.54 -4.89 17.58
C ASN A 43 17.11 -3.55 16.92
N LEU A 44 15.99 -3.56 16.19
CA LEU A 44 15.40 -2.39 15.52
C LEU A 44 14.22 -1.82 16.35
N ASP A 45 14.43 -1.61 17.65
CA ASP A 45 13.37 -1.23 18.59
C ASP A 45 12.66 0.09 18.23
N ALA A 46 13.42 1.06 17.70
CA ALA A 46 12.85 2.32 17.23
C ALA A 46 11.87 2.10 16.06
N LEU A 47 12.18 1.16 15.17
CA LEU A 47 11.32 0.80 14.03
C LEU A 47 10.07 0.05 14.51
N ALA A 48 10.25 -0.91 15.44
CA ALA A 48 9.15 -1.65 16.04
C ALA A 48 8.14 -0.72 16.74
N LYS A 49 8.63 0.26 17.52
CA LYS A 49 7.81 1.28 18.18
C LYS A 49 7.09 2.19 17.17
N LYS A 50 7.75 2.59 16.08
CA LYS A 50 7.11 3.38 15.03
C LYS A 50 6.01 2.59 14.30
N ALA A 51 6.26 1.32 14.01
CA ALA A 51 5.26 0.42 13.42
C ALA A 51 4.07 0.17 14.36
N GLU A 52 4.31 0.14 15.67
CA GLU A 52 3.24 0.03 16.67
C GLU A 52 2.31 1.25 16.69
N LYS A 53 2.90 2.45 16.73
CA LYS A 53 2.15 3.71 16.77
C LYS A 53 1.40 4.02 15.48
N SER A 54 1.55 3.22 14.42
CA SER A 54 0.81 3.42 13.18
C SER A 54 -0.69 3.16 13.39
N SER A 55 -1.52 4.12 13.00
CA SER A 55 -2.97 4.02 13.11
C SER A 55 -3.60 3.10 12.06
N GLY A 56 -2.91 2.85 10.94
CA GLY A 56 -3.36 1.93 9.89
C GLY A 56 -2.68 0.56 9.98
N CYS A 57 -3.47 -0.52 9.90
CA CYS A 57 -2.99 -1.88 9.64
C CYS A 57 -2.85 -2.20 8.14
N ALA A 58 -3.59 -1.50 7.28
CA ALA A 58 -3.64 -1.70 5.84
C ALA A 58 -3.32 -0.41 5.07
N LEU A 59 -2.87 -0.56 3.83
CA LEU A 59 -2.73 0.54 2.87
C LEU A 59 -4.11 1.11 2.51
N LYS A 60 -4.21 2.44 2.37
CA LYS A 60 -5.46 3.09 1.94
C LYS A 60 -5.55 3.08 0.42
N MET A 61 -6.71 2.70 -0.10
CA MET A 61 -6.98 2.68 -1.54
C MET A 61 -7.87 3.84 -1.95
N PHE A 62 -7.55 4.44 -3.09
CA PHE A 62 -8.32 5.50 -3.74
C PHE A 62 -8.45 5.17 -5.23
N PHE A 63 -9.46 5.72 -5.89
CA PHE A 63 -9.67 5.55 -7.32
C PHE A 63 -9.64 6.90 -8.02
N SER A 64 -9.00 6.96 -9.18
CA SER A 64 -9.02 8.13 -10.05
C SER A 64 -9.31 7.73 -11.49
N ALA A 65 -10.20 8.45 -12.17
CA ALA A 65 -10.55 8.15 -13.54
C ALA A 65 -9.45 8.59 -14.51
N LYS A 66 -9.07 7.72 -15.45
CA LYS A 66 -8.20 8.10 -16.58
C LYS A 66 -9.01 8.92 -17.59
N THR A 67 -8.95 10.24 -17.47
CA THR A 67 -9.74 11.18 -18.30
C THR A 67 -9.35 11.20 -19.77
N HIS A 68 -8.14 10.77 -20.11
CA HIS A 68 -7.62 10.72 -21.48
C HIS A 68 -8.07 9.48 -22.29
N LYS A 69 -8.82 8.54 -21.69
CA LYS A 69 -9.34 7.35 -22.37
C LYS A 69 -10.85 7.46 -22.53
N VAL A 70 -11.37 7.05 -23.68
CA VAL A 70 -12.81 7.11 -24.02
C VAL A 70 -13.66 6.35 -22.99
N ALA A 71 -13.25 5.14 -22.60
CA ALA A 71 -13.94 4.33 -21.59
C ALA A 71 -13.79 4.85 -20.13
N ARG A 72 -12.91 5.84 -19.91
CA ARG A 72 -12.57 6.42 -18.60
C ARG A 72 -12.41 5.35 -17.50
N PRO A 73 -11.47 4.41 -17.65
CA PRO A 73 -11.26 3.37 -16.66
C PRO A 73 -10.72 3.99 -15.36
N LEU A 74 -11.03 3.37 -14.23
CA LEU A 74 -10.46 3.76 -12.94
C LEU A 74 -9.02 3.24 -12.83
N ARG A 75 -8.14 4.07 -12.27
CA ARG A 75 -6.82 3.68 -11.79
C ARG A 75 -6.90 3.56 -10.27
N VAL A 76 -6.44 2.43 -9.74
CA VAL A 76 -6.24 2.27 -8.30
C VAL A 76 -5.00 3.04 -7.86
N ILE A 77 -5.13 3.81 -6.79
CA ILE A 77 -4.06 4.57 -6.14
C ILE A 77 -3.93 4.05 -4.72
N ILE A 78 -2.76 3.55 -4.36
CA ILE A 78 -2.47 3.09 -3.01
C ILE A 78 -1.69 4.15 -2.23
N SER A 79 -2.10 4.40 -0.99
CA SER A 79 -1.40 5.26 -0.06
C SER A 79 -1.00 4.50 1.21
N GLY A 80 0.30 4.44 1.46
CA GLY A 80 0.85 3.95 2.73
C GLY A 80 0.87 4.97 3.86
N ARG A 81 0.21 6.14 3.70
CA ARG A 81 0.23 7.20 4.72
C ARG A 81 -0.39 6.71 6.04
N GLY A 82 0.38 6.78 7.12
CA GLY A 82 -0.05 6.35 8.46
C GLY A 82 -0.03 4.84 8.70
N THR A 83 0.57 4.07 7.78
CA THR A 83 0.66 2.61 7.86
C THR A 83 2.04 2.16 8.33
N TRP A 84 2.11 1.02 9.02
CA TRP A 84 3.38 0.45 9.48
C TRP A 84 4.24 -0.04 8.31
N GLN A 85 3.62 -0.51 7.22
CA GLN A 85 4.31 -0.97 6.01
C GLN A 85 5.19 0.14 5.45
N LYS A 86 4.68 1.37 5.37
CA LYS A 86 5.47 2.52 4.91
C LYS A 86 6.71 2.74 5.77
N THR A 87 6.59 2.67 7.08
CA THR A 87 7.73 2.85 7.99
C THR A 87 8.80 1.79 7.77
N VAL A 88 8.40 0.52 7.64
CA VAL A 88 9.34 -0.59 7.40
C VAL A 88 9.99 -0.47 6.02
N VAL A 89 9.22 -0.18 4.97
CA VAL A 89 9.73 0.01 3.60
C VAL A 89 10.70 1.20 3.54
N THR A 90 10.36 2.34 4.13
CA THR A 90 11.26 3.50 4.15
C THR A 90 12.57 3.17 4.85
N PHE A 91 12.53 2.48 5.99
CA PHE A 91 13.76 2.04 6.67
C PHE A 91 14.62 1.14 5.76
N LEU A 92 14.01 0.16 5.09
CA LEU A 92 14.74 -0.72 4.17
C LEU A 92 15.37 0.06 3.02
N LEU A 93 14.62 0.99 2.40
CA LEU A 93 15.12 1.80 1.30
C LEU A 93 16.28 2.73 1.72
N GLU A 94 16.22 3.30 2.93
CA GLU A 94 17.29 4.09 3.51
C GLU A 94 18.55 3.23 3.75
N ARG A 95 18.37 2.03 4.33
CA ARG A 95 19.49 1.13 4.64
C ARG A 95 20.13 0.51 3.41
N LEU A 96 19.36 0.26 2.36
CA LEU A 96 19.86 -0.27 1.10
C LEU A 96 20.37 0.85 0.17
N ASN A 97 20.36 2.12 0.61
CA ASN A 97 20.76 3.29 -0.18
C ASN A 97 20.01 3.41 -1.53
N PHE A 98 18.84 2.77 -1.64
CA PHE A 98 18.01 2.73 -2.84
C PHE A 98 17.30 4.06 -3.12
N TRP A 99 17.36 5.01 -2.19
CA TRP A 99 16.84 6.37 -2.39
C TRP A 99 17.45 7.09 -3.60
N LYS A 100 18.67 6.74 -4.02
CA LYS A 100 19.26 7.29 -5.25
C LYS A 100 18.68 6.71 -6.55
N LEU A 101 17.99 5.57 -6.48
CA LEU A 101 17.45 4.85 -7.65
C LEU A 101 15.92 5.01 -7.81
N MET A 102 15.21 5.43 -6.77
CA MET A 102 13.75 5.57 -6.78
C MET A 102 13.30 7.00 -7.04
N THR A 103 13.14 7.33 -8.33
CA THR A 103 12.33 8.48 -8.78
C THR A 103 10.83 8.25 -8.46
N PRO A 104 10.01 9.31 -8.31
CA PRO A 104 8.71 9.27 -7.60
C PRO A 104 7.58 8.45 -8.23
N LEU A 105 7.81 7.73 -9.32
CA LEU A 105 6.78 6.98 -10.06
C LEU A 105 6.66 5.50 -9.68
N TRP A 106 7.59 4.95 -8.90
CA TRP A 106 7.77 3.49 -8.74
C TRP A 106 7.29 2.91 -7.39
N PHE A 107 6.79 3.74 -6.47
CA PHE A 107 6.26 3.29 -5.17
C PHE A 107 5.11 2.29 -5.25
N VAL A 108 4.55 2.07 -6.44
CA VAL A 108 3.43 1.14 -6.69
C VAL A 108 3.91 -0.30 -6.92
N VAL A 109 5.15 -0.53 -7.37
CA VAL A 109 5.55 -1.86 -7.87
C VAL A 109 6.13 -2.78 -6.78
N LEU A 110 6.71 -2.24 -5.71
CA LEU A 110 7.42 -3.06 -4.71
C LEU A 110 6.54 -3.60 -3.56
N LEU A 111 5.23 -3.42 -3.66
CA LEU A 111 4.23 -3.91 -2.70
C LEU A 111 3.20 -4.85 -3.35
N MET A 112 3.46 -5.26 -4.59
CA MET A 112 2.68 -6.28 -5.32
C MET A 112 3.39 -7.62 -5.23
#